data_AF-A0AAU6HLS7-F1
#
_entry.id   AF-A0AAU6HLS7-F1
#
_cell.length_a   1.000
_cell.length_b   1.000
_cell.length_c   1.000
_cell.angle_alpha   90.00
_cell.angle_beta   90.00
_cell.angle_gamma   90.00
#
_symmetry.space_group_name_H-M   'P 1'
#
loop_
_entity.id
_entity.type
_entity.pdbx_description
1 polymer ?
#
loop_
_entity_poly.entity_id
_entity_poly.type
_entity_poly.pdbx_seq_one_letter_code
_entity_poly.pdbx_strand_id
1 'polypeptide(L)'
;MGADRIALIIHSLADVAAGFLGLWILLYLLDANHANVFVDFVRGVANWLAGWSQDIFIMKTEGLRVFFNFALPALVYLAVGHGAAAWLRRL
;
A
#
# COMPACT_ATOMS: atom_id res chain seq x y z
N MET A 1 17.51 4.16 -23.38
CA MET A 1 17.20 5.47 -22.75
C MET A 1 15.74 5.63 -22.34
N GLY A 2 14.74 5.15 -23.11
CA GLY A 2 13.32 5.26 -22.72
C GLY A 2 12.85 4.25 -21.66
N ALA A 3 13.31 3.00 -21.74
CA ALA A 3 12.87 1.92 -20.84
C ALA A 3 13.29 2.14 -19.37
N ASP A 4 14.51 2.66 -19.13
CA ASP A 4 15.01 2.92 -17.78
C ASP A 4 14.21 4.01 -17.05
N ARG A 5 13.77 5.03 -17.80
CA ARG A 5 12.95 6.11 -17.23
C ARG A 5 11.55 5.62 -16.87
N ILE A 6 10.95 4.77 -17.70
CA ILE A 6 9.65 4.16 -17.43
C ILE A 6 9.75 3.26 -16.19
N ALA A 7 10.81 2.45 -16.08
CA ALA A 7 11.04 1.60 -14.92
C ALA A 7 11.14 2.42 -13.62
N LEU A 8 11.91 3.52 -13.61
CA LEU A 8 12.04 4.41 -12.45
C LEU A 8 10.70 5.04 -12.05
N ILE A 9 9.90 5.47 -13.03
CA ILE A 9 8.58 6.05 -12.77
C ILE A 9 7.66 5.01 -12.11
N ILE A 10 7.55 3.82 -12.68
CA ILE A 10 6.72 2.74 -12.14
C ILE A 10 7.17 2.39 -10.71
N HIS A 11 8.47 2.34 -10.47
CA HIS A 11 9.04 2.02 -9.18
C HIS A 11 8.69 3.07 -8.11
N SER A 12 8.91 4.35 -8.44
CA SER A 12 8.57 5.45 -7.54
C SER A 12 7.08 5.50 -7.20
N LEU A 13 6.21 5.19 -8.17
CA LEU A 13 4.77 5.16 -7.95
C LEU A 13 4.38 4.00 -7.02
N ALA A 14 5.01 2.84 -7.17
CA ALA A 14 4.79 1.69 -6.30
C ALA A 14 5.25 1.96 -4.85
N ASP A 15 6.41 2.59 -4.67
CA ASP A 15 6.91 2.96 -3.33
C ASP A 15 5.99 3.96 -2.63
N VAL A 16 5.49 4.95 -3.36
CA VAL A 16 4.54 5.94 -2.82
C VAL A 16 3.22 5.26 -2.43
N ALA A 17 2.69 4.38 -3.27
CA ALA A 17 1.48 3.62 -2.96
C ALA A 17 1.66 2.72 -1.72
N ALA A 18 2.80 2.02 -1.61
CA ALA A 18 3.16 1.25 -0.42
C ALA A 18 3.21 2.11 0.83
N GLY A 19 3.80 3.31 0.73
CA GLY A 19 3.87 4.29 1.81
C GLY A 19 2.49 4.70 2.32
N PHE A 20 1.53 4.99 1.43
CA PHE A 20 0.15 5.33 1.81
C PHE A 20 -0.56 4.18 2.54
N LEU A 21 -0.41 2.94 2.05
CA LEU A 21 -1.03 1.77 2.69
C LEU A 21 -0.42 1.47 4.05
N GLY A 22 0.91 1.51 4.17
CA GLY A 22 1.62 1.33 5.44
C GLY A 22 1.28 2.41 6.45
N LEU A 23 1.21 3.68 6.00
CA LEU A 23 0.79 4.79 6.84
C LEU A 23 -0.65 4.63 7.33
N TRP A 24 -1.58 4.23 6.46
CA TRP A 24 -2.96 3.95 6.87
C TRP A 24 -3.05 2.85 7.93
N ILE A 25 -2.33 1.74 7.73
CA ILE A 25 -2.26 0.64 8.72
C ILE A 25 -1.72 1.16 10.06
N LEU A 26 -0.67 1.99 10.05
CA LEU A 26 -0.11 2.56 11.27
C LEU A 26 -1.11 3.47 11.98
N LEU A 27 -1.79 4.36 11.23
CA LEU A 27 -2.83 5.24 11.78
C LEU A 27 -4.00 4.44 12.38
N TYR A 28 -4.40 3.35 11.75
CA TYR A 28 -5.41 2.44 12.28
C TYR A 28 -4.98 1.79 13.59
N LEU A 29 -3.73 1.29 13.66
CA LEU A 29 -3.18 0.68 14.89
C LEU A 29 -3.01 1.68 16.04
N LEU A 30 -2.72 2.94 15.71
CA LEU A 30 -2.61 4.02 16.69
C LEU A 30 -3.96 4.62 17.10
N ASP A 31 -5.07 4.05 16.62
CA ASP A 31 -6.44 4.54 16.83
C ASP A 31 -6.56 6.05 16.50
N ALA A 32 -5.97 6.43 15.36
CA ALA A 32 -5.85 7.83 14.98
C ALA A 32 -7.23 8.46 14.74
N ASN A 33 -7.44 9.67 15.27
CA ASN A 33 -8.72 10.36 15.23
C ASN A 33 -9.30 10.44 13.81
N HIS A 34 -10.42 9.74 13.60
CA HIS A 34 -11.09 9.65 12.31
C HIS A 34 -11.77 10.97 11.88
N ALA A 35 -11.98 11.92 12.80
CA ALA A 35 -12.48 13.25 12.48
C ALA A 35 -11.39 14.18 11.89
N ASN A 36 -10.13 13.73 11.84
CA ASN A 36 -9.05 14.49 11.24
C ASN A 36 -9.05 14.32 9.71
N VAL A 37 -9.10 15.44 8.99
CA VAL A 37 -9.11 15.50 7.52
C VAL A 37 -7.91 14.77 6.89
N PHE A 38 -6.74 14.80 7.55
CA PHE A 38 -5.56 14.07 7.09
C PHE A 38 -5.74 12.55 7.18
N VAL A 39 -6.28 12.06 8.30
CA VAL A 39 -6.52 10.63 8.51
C VAL A 39 -7.57 10.12 7.52
N ASP A 40 -8.63 10.90 7.29
CA ASP A 40 -9.68 10.56 6.32
C ASP A 40 -9.16 10.58 4.87
N PHE A 41 -8.31 11.55 4.51
CA PHE A 41 -7.64 11.59 3.22
C PHE A 41 -6.75 10.34 2.99
N VAL A 42 -5.88 10.02 3.95
CA VAL A 42 -4.98 8.85 3.86
C VAL A 42 -5.79 7.56 3.75
N ARG A 43 -6.88 7.44 4.52
CA ARG A 43 -7.83 6.32 4.42
C ARG A 43 -8.44 6.23 3.03
N GLY A 44 -8.94 7.34 2.48
CA GLY A 44 -9.57 7.37 1.17
C GLY A 44 -8.62 6.90 0.06
N VAL A 45 -7.37 7.38 0.08
CA VAL A 45 -6.32 6.95 -0.85
C VAL A 45 -6.01 5.47 -0.67
N ALA A 46 -5.84 5.01 0.57
CA ALA A 46 -5.58 3.59 0.86
C ALA A 46 -6.73 2.69 0.41
N ASN A 47 -7.98 3.12 0.60
CA ASN A 47 -9.17 2.38 0.19
C ASN A 47 -9.25 2.26 -1.34
N TRP A 48 -8.92 3.34 -2.06
CA TRP A 48 -8.84 3.31 -3.52
C TRP A 48 -7.71 2.40 -4.02
N LEU A 49 -6.51 2.51 -3.43
CA LEU A 49 -5.35 1.68 -3.79
C LEU A 49 -5.57 0.19 -3.49
N ALA A 50 -6.21 -0.13 -2.36
CA ALA A 50 -6.52 -1.51 -1.98
C ALA A 50 -7.79 -2.04 -2.64
N GLY A 51 -8.57 -1.19 -3.34
CA GLY A 51 -9.91 -1.53 -3.83
C GLY A 51 -9.96 -2.80 -4.69
N TRP A 52 -8.92 -3.08 -5.46
CA TRP A 52 -8.81 -4.32 -6.26
C TRP A 52 -8.67 -5.60 -5.40
N SER A 53 -8.21 -5.48 -4.16
CA SER A 53 -7.94 -6.58 -3.25
C SER A 53 -9.00 -6.77 -2.17
N GLN A 54 -9.92 -5.82 -1.98
CA GLN A 54 -10.81 -5.78 -0.81
C GLN A 54 -11.81 -6.94 -0.73
N ASP A 55 -12.10 -7.62 -1.85
CA ASP A 55 -13.05 -8.74 -1.90
C ASP A 55 -12.41 -10.11 -2.19
N ILE A 56 -11.08 -10.20 -2.22
CA ILE A 56 -10.37 -11.45 -2.53
C ILE A 56 -10.43 -12.44 -1.35
N PHE A 57 -10.58 -11.96 -0.11
CA PHE A 57 -10.62 -12.81 1.10
C PHE A 57 -11.96 -12.74 1.83
N ILE A 58 -12.70 -13.85 1.82
CA ILE A 58 -13.94 -14.01 2.60
C ILE A 58 -13.57 -14.45 4.03
N MET A 59 -13.31 -13.49 4.93
CA MET A 59 -13.01 -13.77 6.35
C MET A 59 -14.19 -13.38 7.25
N LYS A 60 -14.72 -14.32 8.06
CA LYS A 60 -15.92 -14.11 8.89
C LYS A 60 -15.75 -13.14 10.07
N THR A 61 -14.56 -12.59 10.29
CA THR A 61 -14.23 -11.71 11.43
C THR A 61 -13.76 -10.36 10.90
N GLU A 62 -14.51 -9.28 11.16
CA GLU A 62 -14.31 -7.94 10.57
C GLU A 62 -12.91 -7.36 10.80
N GLY A 63 -12.36 -7.47 12.02
CA GLY A 63 -11.05 -6.88 12.35
C GLY A 63 -9.86 -7.53 11.64
N LEU A 64 -9.89 -8.86 11.46
CA LEU A 64 -8.83 -9.59 10.75
C LEU A 64 -8.89 -9.34 9.23
N ARG A 65 -10.10 -9.10 8.70
CA ARG A 65 -10.33 -8.80 7.29
C ARG A 65 -9.67 -7.47 6.90
N VAL A 66 -9.82 -6.43 7.72
CA VAL A 66 -9.18 -5.12 7.49
C VAL A 66 -7.66 -5.28 7.43
N PHE A 67 -7.06 -5.97 8.40
CA PHE A 67 -5.62 -6.18 8.42
C PHE A 67 -5.13 -6.90 7.17
N PHE A 68 -5.76 -8.02 6.77
CA PHE A 68 -5.34 -8.77 5.58
C PHE A 68 -5.60 -8.03 4.26
N ASN A 69 -6.72 -7.31 4.15
CA ASN A 69 -7.07 -6.56 2.93
C ASN A 69 -6.16 -5.37 2.67
N PHE A 70 -5.52 -4.79 3.70
CA PHE A 70 -4.55 -3.71 3.52
C PHE A 70 -3.09 -4.20 3.58
N ALA A 71 -2.79 -5.24 4.36
CA ALA A 71 -1.45 -5.80 4.45
C ALA A 71 -1.02 -6.47 3.15
N LEU A 72 -1.93 -7.16 2.44
CA LEU A 72 -1.58 -7.87 1.22
C LEU A 72 -1.24 -6.91 0.06
N PRO A 73 -2.02 -5.83 -0.21
CA PRO A 73 -1.61 -4.77 -1.12
C PRO A 73 -0.31 -4.09 -0.70
N ALA A 74 -0.15 -3.76 0.60
CA ALA A 74 1.07 -3.11 1.09
C ALA A 74 2.32 -3.96 0.79
N LEU A 75 2.25 -5.27 1.04
CA LEU A 75 3.33 -6.21 0.74
C LEU A 75 3.59 -6.34 -0.76
N VAL A 76 2.56 -6.32 -1.60
CA VAL A 76 2.72 -6.37 -3.07
C VAL A 76 3.44 -5.11 -3.56
N TYR A 77 3.00 -3.92 -3.16
CA TYR A 77 3.65 -2.68 -3.58
C TYR A 77 5.07 -2.57 -3.04
N LEU A 78 5.32 -3.00 -1.79
CA LEU A 78 6.65 -3.01 -1.19
C LEU A 78 7.55 -4.07 -1.82
N ALA A 79 7.03 -5.23 -2.22
CA ALA A 79 7.79 -6.23 -2.97
C ALA A 79 8.13 -5.75 -4.38
N VAL A 80 7.25 -5.00 -5.05
CA VAL A 80 7.53 -4.38 -6.35
C VAL A 80 8.56 -3.25 -6.21
N GLY A 81 8.43 -2.42 -5.17
CA GLY A 81 9.33 -1.30 -4.86
C GLY A 81 10.70 -1.68 -4.29
N HIS A 82 10.78 -2.67 -3.39
CA HIS A 82 12.07 -3.14 -2.88
C HIS A 82 12.66 -4.29 -3.71
N GLY A 83 11.83 -5.13 -4.34
CA GLY A 83 12.30 -6.24 -5.17
C GLY A 83 13.07 -5.77 -6.39
N ALA A 84 12.62 -4.70 -7.07
CA ALA A 84 13.39 -4.11 -8.16
C ALA A 84 14.61 -3.30 -7.67
N ALA A 85 14.57 -2.66 -6.50
CA ALA A 85 15.74 -2.03 -5.90
C ALA A 85 16.81 -3.04 -5.44
N ALA A 86 16.41 -4.23 -4.99
CA ALA A 86 17.33 -5.33 -4.67
C ALA A 86 17.89 -6.00 -5.93
N TRP A 87 17.13 -5.99 -7.04
CA TRP A 87 17.57 -6.49 -8.34
C TRP A 87 18.56 -5.52 -9.03
N LEU A 88 18.31 -4.20 -8.97
CA LEU A 88 19.23 -3.16 -9.43
C LEU A 88 20.53 -3.10 -8.63
N ARG A 89 20.50 -3.46 -7.35
CA ARG A 89 21.72 -3.58 -6.52
C ARG A 89 22.54 -4.84 -6.82
N ARG A 90 21.99 -5.79 -7.60
CA ARG A 90 22.61 -7.05 -7.97
C ARG A 90 23.04 -7.14 -9.44
N LEU A 91 22.66 -6.15 -10.26
CA LEU A 91 23.14 -5.94 -11.64
C LEU A 91 24.39 -5.07 -11.65
#